data_AF-A0A4U8T2D3-F1
#
_entry.id   AF-A0A4U8T2D3-F1
#
_cell.length_a   1.000
_cell.length_b   1.000
_cell.length_c   1.000
_cell.angle_alpha   90.00
_cell.angle_beta   90.00
_cell.angle_gamma   90.00
#
_symmetry.space_group_name_H-M   'P 1'
#
loop_
_entity.id
_entity.type
_entity.pdbx_description
1 polymer ?
#
loop_
_entity_poly.entity_id
_entity_poly.type
_entity_poly.pdbx_seq_one_letter_code
_entity_poly.pdbx_strand_id
1 'polypeptide(L)'
;MVRIFEGNTELQKWALIHEVFEGLTGMDVPTPIKKSPQMAQYREAEERCLLQAAEIFGLTPPMPEEIKIADKRLMVSEALVLMNSENYDWAQLAEPYGEEVLSQIQEESMLQDMQYVEHRFLKEFERLFGNKM
;
A
#
# COMPACT_ATOMS: atom_id res chain seq x y z
N MET A 1 -2.85 6.40 -1.69
CA MET A 1 -1.44 6.70 -1.34
C MET A 1 -0.71 7.62 -2.33
N VAL A 2 -0.74 7.37 -3.65
CA VAL A 2 0.04 8.14 -4.67
C VAL A 2 -0.08 9.67 -4.55
N ARG A 3 -1.28 10.21 -4.31
CA ARG A 3 -1.49 11.67 -4.21
C ARG A 3 -0.83 12.32 -2.99
N ILE A 4 -0.56 11.55 -1.94
CA ILE A 4 0.12 12.04 -0.71
C ILE A 4 1.56 12.48 -1.04
N PHE A 5 2.14 11.93 -2.10
CA PHE A 5 3.50 12.21 -2.54
C PHE A 5 3.56 13.07 -3.81
N GLU A 6 2.55 13.90 -4.06
CA GLU A 6 2.58 14.86 -5.17
C GLU A 6 3.86 15.71 -5.16
N GLY A 7 4.48 15.86 -6.33
CA GLY A 7 5.76 16.53 -6.48
C GLY A 7 7.00 15.64 -6.26
N ASN A 8 6.84 14.41 -5.76
CA ASN A 8 7.93 13.44 -5.64
C ASN A 8 7.62 12.13 -6.40
N THR A 9 8.01 12.08 -7.68
CA THR A 9 7.70 10.94 -8.57
C THR A 9 8.25 9.60 -8.07
N GLU A 10 9.41 9.58 -7.41
CA GLU A 10 9.99 8.33 -6.91
C GLU A 10 9.17 7.77 -5.74
N LEU A 11 8.75 8.61 -4.79
CA LEU A 11 7.83 8.20 -3.72
C LEU A 11 6.46 7.79 -4.27
N GLN A 12 5.94 8.46 -5.30
CA GLN A 12 4.69 8.07 -5.95
C GLN A 12 4.76 6.66 -6.55
N LYS A 13 5.88 6.33 -7.19
CA LYS A 13 6.11 4.99 -7.76
C LYS A 13 6.20 3.93 -6.67
N TRP A 14 7.00 4.18 -5.63
CA TRP A 14 7.06 3.27 -4.48
C TRP A 14 5.69 3.07 -3.83
N ALA A 15 4.92 4.13 -3.64
CA ALA A 15 3.58 4.06 -3.07
C ALA A 15 2.62 3.21 -3.91
N LEU A 16 2.84 3.09 -5.23
CA LEU A 16 2.01 2.26 -6.11
C LEU A 16 2.43 0.78 -6.13
N ILE A 17 3.71 0.48 -5.94
CA ILE A 17 4.27 -0.88 -6.16
C ILE A 17 4.78 -1.58 -4.90
N HIS A 18 4.75 -0.95 -3.72
CA HIS A 18 5.30 -1.55 -2.50
C HIS A 18 4.65 -2.90 -2.12
N GLU A 19 3.37 -3.09 -2.45
CA GLU A 19 2.61 -4.35 -2.24
C GLU A 19 2.67 -5.32 -3.44
N VAL A 20 3.67 -5.19 -4.33
CA VAL A 20 3.80 -6.04 -5.54
C VAL A 20 3.82 -7.54 -5.22
N PHE A 21 4.38 -7.93 -4.08
CA PHE A 21 4.45 -9.33 -3.67
C PHE A 21 3.06 -9.92 -3.43
N GLU A 22 2.15 -9.16 -2.83
CA GLU A 22 0.77 -9.57 -2.60
C GLU A 22 0.02 -9.73 -3.92
N GLY A 23 0.22 -8.80 -4.87
CA GLY A 23 -0.36 -8.89 -6.21
C GLY A 23 0.09 -10.12 -7.00
N LEU A 24 1.33 -10.59 -6.80
CA LEU A 24 1.86 -11.79 -7.47
C LEU A 24 1.42 -13.10 -6.80
N THR A 25 1.18 -13.08 -5.49
CA THR A 25 0.83 -14.28 -4.71
C THR A 25 -0.66 -14.43 -4.48
N GLY A 26 -1.43 -13.34 -4.63
CA GLY A 26 -2.84 -13.27 -4.26
C GLY A 26 -3.08 -13.35 -2.75
N MET A 27 -2.06 -13.09 -1.92
CA MET A 27 -2.10 -13.30 -0.48
C MET A 27 -1.59 -12.08 0.29
N ASP A 28 -2.53 -11.34 0.88
CA ASP A 28 -2.30 -10.37 1.95
C ASP A 28 -2.22 -11.10 3.30
N VAL A 29 -1.16 -10.82 4.06
CA VAL A 29 -0.94 -11.39 5.39
C VAL A 29 -0.89 -10.29 6.45
N PRO A 30 -1.83 -10.28 7.41
CA PRO A 30 -1.83 -9.32 8.50
C PRO A 30 -0.52 -9.30 9.30
N THR A 31 -0.04 -8.09 9.60
CA THR A 31 1.24 -7.84 10.29
C THR A 31 1.50 -8.73 11.53
N PRO A 32 0.52 -8.99 12.43
CA PRO A 32 0.76 -9.85 13.60
C PRO A 32 1.16 -11.28 13.23
N ILE A 33 0.54 -11.86 12.18
CA ILE A 33 0.85 -13.19 11.68
C ILE A 33 2.20 -13.16 10.96
N LYS A 34 2.41 -12.15 10.11
CA LYS A 34 3.62 -11.94 9.32
C LYS A 34 4.89 -11.85 10.18
N LYS A 35 4.79 -11.37 11.42
CA LYS A 35 5.91 -11.27 12.38
C LYS A 35 6.24 -12.57 13.12
N SER A 36 5.43 -13.61 12.98
CA SER A 36 5.74 -14.91 13.60
C SER A 36 7.04 -15.52 13.04
N PRO A 37 7.75 -16.35 13.82
CA PRO A 37 8.96 -17.03 13.34
C PRO A 37 8.71 -17.91 12.10
N GLN A 38 7.52 -18.52 12.00
CA GLN A 38 7.13 -19.39 10.90
C GLN A 38 7.04 -18.66 9.56
N MET A 39 6.84 -17.34 9.59
CA MET A 39 6.75 -16.49 8.39
C MET A 39 8.10 -15.91 7.95
N ALA A 40 9.23 -16.37 8.50
CA ALA A 40 10.55 -15.85 8.14
C ALA A 40 10.85 -15.97 6.64
N GLN A 41 10.55 -17.12 6.04
CA GLN A 41 10.76 -17.34 4.59
C GLN A 41 9.81 -16.51 3.72
N TYR A 42 8.60 -16.23 4.20
CA TYR A 42 7.65 -15.36 3.50
C TYR A 42 8.21 -13.93 3.45
N ARG A 43 8.70 -13.39 4.58
CA ARG A 43 9.29 -12.05 4.64
C ARG A 43 10.53 -11.92 3.76
N GLU A 44 11.38 -12.95 3.71
CA GLU A 44 12.55 -12.99 2.82
C GLU A 44 12.12 -12.98 1.34
N ALA A 45 11.10 -13.77 0.98
CA ALA A 45 10.59 -13.82 -0.39
C ALA A 45 9.99 -12.47 -0.82
N GLU A 46 9.24 -11.83 0.08
CA GLU A 46 8.68 -10.50 -0.12
C GLU A 46 9.77 -9.44 -0.31
N GLU A 47 10.78 -9.40 0.56
CA GLU A 47 11.90 -8.46 0.43
C GLU A 47 12.64 -8.64 -0.90
N ARG A 48 12.91 -9.89 -1.29
CA ARG A 48 13.55 -10.20 -2.57
C ARG A 48 12.69 -9.79 -3.77
N CYS A 49 11.37 -10.00 -3.68
CA CYS A 49 10.44 -9.57 -4.72
C CYS A 49 10.44 -8.04 -4.87
N LEU A 50 10.41 -7.31 -3.75
CA LEU A 50 10.42 -5.86 -3.75
C LEU A 50 11.72 -5.29 -4.33
N LEU A 51 12.87 -5.90 -4.00
CA LEU A 51 14.17 -5.55 -4.59
C LEU A 51 14.18 -5.79 -6.10
N GLN A 52 13.64 -6.92 -6.56
CA GLN A 52 13.56 -7.22 -7.99
C GLN A 52 12.61 -6.25 -8.73
N ALA A 53 11.48 -5.91 -8.13
CA ALA A 53 10.56 -4.92 -8.68
C ALA A 53 11.22 -3.54 -8.78
N ALA A 54 11.98 -3.13 -7.76
CA ALA A 54 12.73 -1.88 -7.79
C ALA A 54 13.71 -1.84 -8.97
N GLU A 55 14.43 -2.93 -9.23
CA GLU A 55 15.33 -3.04 -10.40
C GLU A 55 14.57 -2.93 -11.72
N ILE A 56 13.49 -3.70 -11.90
CA ILE A 56 12.66 -3.70 -13.13
C ILE A 56 12.11 -2.31 -13.42
N PHE A 57 11.61 -1.62 -12.38
CA PHE A 57 10.97 -0.32 -12.53
C PHE A 57 11.91 0.88 -12.41
N GLY A 58 13.20 0.64 -12.14
CA GLY A 58 14.23 1.67 -12.03
C GLY A 58 14.04 2.57 -10.81
N LEU A 59 13.73 1.99 -9.65
CA LEU A 59 13.64 2.65 -8.35
C LEU A 59 14.92 2.44 -7.55
N THR A 60 15.23 3.37 -6.65
CA THR A 60 16.41 3.27 -5.77
C THR A 60 16.06 2.51 -4.49
N PRO A 61 16.58 1.28 -4.28
CA PRO A 61 16.44 0.60 -2.99
C PRO A 61 17.39 1.19 -1.93
N PRO A 62 17.08 1.03 -0.62
CA PRO A 62 15.87 0.38 -0.09
C PRO A 62 14.62 1.26 -0.27
N MET A 63 13.44 0.65 -0.11
CA MET A 63 12.18 1.41 -0.08
C MET A 63 12.26 2.54 0.98
N PRO A 64 11.92 3.79 0.62
CA PRO A 64 11.97 4.92 1.55
C PRO A 64 11.06 4.72 2.76
N GLU A 65 11.50 5.19 3.93
CA GLU A 65 10.76 5.02 5.18
C GLU A 65 9.43 5.78 5.17
N GLU A 66 9.35 6.86 4.40
CA GLU A 66 8.13 7.64 4.15
C GLU A 66 6.98 6.78 3.62
N ILE A 67 7.30 5.75 2.83
CA ILE A 67 6.30 4.81 2.29
C ILE A 67 5.75 3.94 3.41
N LYS A 68 6.60 3.40 4.29
CA LYS A 68 6.13 2.62 5.45
C LYS A 68 5.29 3.46 6.41
N ILE A 69 5.68 4.72 6.61
CA ILE A 69 4.91 5.66 7.43
C ILE A 69 3.55 5.90 6.78
N ALA A 70 3.51 6.20 5.47
CA ALA A 70 2.26 6.46 4.77
C ALA A 70 1.32 5.24 4.73
N ASP A 71 1.87 4.05 4.48
CA ASP A 71 1.14 2.78 4.52
C ASP A 71 0.52 2.52 5.88
N LYS A 72 1.31 2.63 6.95
CA LYS A 72 0.82 2.46 8.33
C LYS A 72 -0.32 3.45 8.65
N ARG A 73 -0.19 4.71 8.24
CA ARG A 73 -1.24 5.72 8.44
C ARG A 73 -2.50 5.40 7.64
N LEU A 74 -2.35 4.91 6.41
CA LEU A 74 -3.46 4.49 5.56
C LEU A 74 -4.20 3.29 6.18
N MET A 75 -3.46 2.27 6.64
CA MET A 75 -4.02 1.12 7.35
C MET A 75 -4.82 1.56 8.61
N VAL A 76 -4.34 2.55 9.37
CA VAL A 76 -5.12 3.08 10.52
C VAL A 76 -6.39 3.77 10.02
N SER A 77 -6.30 4.61 8.99
CA SER A 77 -7.46 5.27 8.39
C SER A 77 -8.50 4.27 7.89
N GLU A 78 -8.08 3.20 7.23
CA GLU A 78 -8.95 2.11 6.76
C GLU A 78 -9.60 1.39 7.93
N ALA A 79 -8.84 1.04 8.97
CA ALA A 79 -9.39 0.35 10.13
C ALA A 79 -10.44 1.19 10.88
N LEU A 80 -10.25 2.51 10.97
CA LEU A 80 -11.23 3.42 11.58
C LEU A 80 -12.54 3.51 10.80
N VAL A 81 -12.50 3.33 9.47
CA VAL A 81 -13.68 3.41 8.60
C VAL A 81 -14.36 2.05 8.42
N LEU A 82 -13.57 0.98 8.28
CA LEU A 82 -14.03 -0.32 7.77
C LEU A 82 -14.11 -1.42 8.83
N MET A 83 -13.48 -1.24 9.99
CA MET A 83 -13.41 -2.28 11.03
C MET A 83 -14.14 -1.86 12.31
N ASN A 84 -14.50 -2.85 13.14
CA ASN A 84 -14.98 -2.56 14.48
C ASN A 84 -13.81 -2.04 15.35
N SER A 85 -13.90 -0.79 15.77
CA SER A 85 -12.93 -0.10 16.62
C SER A 85 -13.33 -0.06 18.11
N GLU A 86 -14.48 -0.64 18.50
CA GLU A 86 -14.96 -0.64 19.89
C GLU A 86 -13.97 -1.27 20.88
N ASN A 87 -13.26 -2.32 20.45
CA ASN A 87 -12.38 -3.11 21.31
C ASN A 87 -10.89 -2.88 21.04
N TYR A 88 -10.54 -1.98 20.12
CA TYR A 88 -9.15 -1.70 19.77
C TYR A 88 -8.97 -0.27 19.27
N ASP A 89 -8.11 0.48 19.94
CA ASP A 89 -7.73 1.83 19.51
C ASP A 89 -6.68 1.75 18.39
N TRP A 90 -7.11 1.89 17.14
CA TRP A 90 -6.20 1.87 15.99
C TRP A 90 -5.25 3.08 15.94
N ALA A 91 -5.65 4.23 16.50
CA ALA A 91 -4.85 5.46 16.46
C ALA A 91 -3.57 5.35 17.30
N GLN A 92 -3.48 4.38 18.21
CA GLN A 92 -2.25 4.07 18.94
C GLN A 92 -1.10 3.60 18.02
N LEU A 93 -1.40 3.12 16.80
CA LEU A 93 -0.42 2.57 15.88
C LEU A 93 0.22 3.63 14.95
N ALA A 94 -0.55 4.64 14.55
CA ALA A 94 -0.12 5.79 13.76
C ALA A 94 -1.23 6.85 13.72
N GLU A 95 -0.85 8.10 13.41
CA GLU A 95 -1.81 9.18 13.19
C GLU A 95 -2.58 8.95 11.87
N PRO A 96 -3.92 8.86 11.88
CA PRO A 96 -4.69 8.69 10.65
C PRO A 96 -4.51 9.89 9.70
N TYR A 97 -4.89 9.69 8.44
CA TYR A 97 -5.13 10.81 7.54
C TYR A 97 -6.40 11.58 7.89
N GLY A 98 -6.50 12.82 7.41
CA GLY A 98 -7.62 13.70 7.67
C GLY A 98 -8.95 13.26 7.02
N GLU A 99 -10.01 14.00 7.32
CA GLU A 99 -11.40 13.70 6.92
C GLU A 99 -11.59 13.46 5.43
N GLU A 100 -10.82 14.12 4.57
CA GLU A 100 -10.88 13.93 3.12
C GLU A 100 -10.55 12.48 2.73
N VAL A 101 -9.47 11.93 3.29
CA VAL A 101 -9.03 10.56 3.00
C VAL A 101 -10.00 9.55 3.62
N LEU A 102 -10.49 9.80 4.83
CA LEU A 102 -11.47 8.93 5.49
C LEU A 102 -12.78 8.86 4.70
N SER A 103 -13.26 10.01 4.21
CA SER A 103 -14.45 10.08 3.36
C SER A 103 -14.24 9.33 2.06
N GLN A 104 -13.06 9.49 1.43
CA GLN A 104 -12.74 8.77 0.20
C GLN A 104 -12.72 7.24 0.41
N ILE A 105 -12.14 6.75 1.51
CA ILE A 105 -12.18 5.32 1.86
C ILE A 105 -13.63 4.84 2.02
N GLN A 106 -14.45 5.60 2.72
CA GLN A 106 -15.86 5.27 2.92
C GLN A 106 -16.61 5.20 1.59
N GLU A 107 -16.44 6.18 0.71
CA GLU A 107 -17.08 6.23 -0.61
C GLU A 107 -16.62 5.07 -1.50
N GLU A 108 -15.31 4.83 -1.58
CA GLU A 108 -14.73 3.77 -2.42
C GLU A 108 -15.13 2.37 -1.94
N SER A 109 -15.26 2.16 -0.63
CA SER A 109 -15.73 0.88 -0.07
C SER A 109 -17.16 0.52 -0.50
N MET A 110 -17.96 1.52 -0.87
CA MET A 110 -19.35 1.34 -1.32
C MET A 110 -19.47 1.10 -2.83
N LEU A 111 -18.45 1.41 -3.63
CA LEU A 111 -18.51 1.30 -5.10
C LEU A 111 -18.65 -0.15 -5.57
N GLN A 112 -18.13 -1.12 -4.83
CA GLN A 112 -18.15 -2.56 -5.14
C GLN A 112 -17.82 -2.91 -6.62
N ASP A 113 -17.01 -2.09 -7.28
CA ASP A 113 -16.64 -2.23 -8.68
C ASP A 113 -15.13 -2.41 -8.81
N MET A 114 -14.71 -3.67 -8.96
CA MET A 114 -13.30 -4.00 -9.13
C MET A 114 -12.72 -3.49 -10.46
N GLN A 115 -13.53 -3.33 -11.50
CA GLN A 115 -13.05 -2.78 -12.78
C GLN A 115 -12.69 -1.31 -12.63
N TYR A 116 -13.45 -0.57 -11.82
CA TYR A 116 -13.12 0.80 -11.49
C TYR A 116 -11.77 0.90 -10.75
N VAL A 117 -11.55 0.05 -9.74
CA VAL A 117 -10.28 0.03 -8.97
C VAL A 117 -9.10 -0.32 -9.88
N GLU A 118 -9.24 -1.38 -10.68
CA GLU A 118 -8.22 -1.81 -11.64
C GLU A 118 -7.90 -0.70 -12.65
N HIS A 119 -8.93 -0.08 -13.24
CA HIS A 119 -8.76 1.00 -14.21
C HIS A 119 -7.99 2.19 -13.61
N ARG A 120 -8.31 2.60 -12.38
CA ARG A 120 -7.56 3.68 -11.71
C ARG A 120 -6.12 3.30 -11.43
N PHE A 121 -5.87 2.08 -10.97
CA PHE A 121 -4.52 1.58 -10.73
C PHE A 121 -3.70 1.62 -12.02
N LEU A 122 -4.21 1.02 -13.10
CA LEU A 122 -3.54 0.97 -14.40
C LEU A 122 -3.26 2.37 -14.96
N LYS A 123 -4.22 3.29 -14.84
CA LYS A 123 -4.03 4.68 -15.27
C LYS A 123 -2.90 5.38 -14.52
N GLU A 124 -2.81 5.22 -13.20
CA GLU A 124 -1.70 5.80 -12.42
C GLU A 124 -0.38 5.08 -12.70
N PHE A 125 -0.42 3.76 -12.93
CA PHE A 125 0.74 2.97 -13.30
C PHE A 125 1.32 3.44 -14.63
N GLU A 126 0.50 3.55 -15.68
CA GLU A 126 0.90 4.08 -16.99
C GLU A 126 1.44 5.51 -16.88
N ARG A 127 0.80 6.37 -16.08
CA ARG A 127 1.26 7.75 -15.86
C ARG A 127 2.66 7.81 -15.24
N LEU A 128 2.95 6.93 -14.28
CA LEU A 128 4.20 6.97 -13.51
C LEU A 128 5.34 6.20 -14.19
N PHE A 129 5.05 5.03 -14.76
CA PHE A 129 6.05 4.12 -15.32
C PHE A 129 6.15 4.19 -16.85
N GLY A 130 5.17 4.80 -17.53
CA GLY A 130 5.06 4.82 -18.98
C GLY A 130 4.70 3.45 -19.57
N ASN A 131 4.69 3.33 -20.90
CA ASN A 131 4.60 2.05 -21.61
C ASN A 131 5.92 1.26 -21.50
N LYS A 132 6.27 0.83 -20.29
CA LYS A 132 7.34 -0.15 -20.03
C LYS A 132 6.80 -1.58 -19.94
N MET A 133 5.76 -1.89 -20.71
CA MET A 133 5.31 -3.26 -20.97
C MET A 133 5.59 -3.61 -22.43
#